data_AF-A0A8T3ZVN1-F1
#
_entry.id   AF-A0A8T3ZVN1-F1
#
_cell.length_a   1.000
_cell.length_b   1.000
_cell.length_c   1.000
_cell.angle_alpha   90.00
_cell.angle_beta   90.00
_cell.angle_gamma   90.00
#
_symmetry.space_group_name_H-M   'P 1'
#
loop_
_entity.id
_entity.type
_entity.pdbx_description
1 polymer ?
#
loop_
_entity_poly.entity_id
_entity_poly.type
_entity_poly.pdbx_seq_one_letter_code
_entity_poly.pdbx_strand_id
1 'polypeptide(L)'
;MKKFARGQAFETMMLVVSVIVALAILAVLMGILTNINPNIQNQPDKVMHDQLKDIVSKGYGYSQPQKVVVNKGTIVDSKQVVGTDLNSVNALEVQFLLDAGITSTDLPRLTTKLGPAASNIEVYIVVCGDAAKGDQGKYRIGLARSATKASTVCVIPTS
;
A
#
# COMPACT_ATOMS: atom_id res chain seq x y z
N MET A 1 29.24 31.16 51.68
CA MET A 1 28.14 30.21 51.39
C MET A 1 27.69 30.41 49.95
N LYS A 2 27.95 29.44 49.05
CA LYS A 2 27.51 29.48 47.64
C LYS A 2 26.37 28.46 47.46
N LYS A 3 25.14 28.95 47.25
CA LYS A 3 23.97 28.13 46.88
C LYS A 3 23.28 28.77 45.67
N PHE A 4 23.75 28.51 44.45
CA PHE A 4 22.96 28.73 43.22
C PHE A 4 23.49 27.81 42.11
N ALA A 5 22.86 26.64 41.96
CA ALA A 5 23.09 25.74 40.82
C ALA A 5 21.98 24.68 40.64
N ARG A 6 21.07 24.50 41.62
CA ARG A 6 20.00 23.50 41.51
C ARG A 6 18.82 23.96 40.65
N GLY A 7 18.43 25.25 40.65
CA GLY A 7 17.26 25.73 39.91
C GLY A 7 17.38 25.63 38.39
N GLN A 8 18.54 26.00 37.83
CA GLN A 8 18.78 26.02 36.38
C GLN A 8 18.87 24.61 35.76
N ALA A 9 19.34 23.63 36.54
CA ALA A 9 19.36 22.22 36.13
C ALA A 9 17.95 21.60 36.08
N PHE A 10 17.03 22.02 36.97
CA PHE A 10 15.65 21.52 36.95
C PHE A 10 14.83 22.11 35.79
N GLU A 11 15.00 23.40 35.46
CA GLU A 11 14.34 23.99 34.29
C GLU A 11 14.83 23.38 32.97
N THR A 12 16.14 23.18 32.83
CA THR A 12 16.71 22.55 31.63
C THR A 12 16.31 21.07 31.51
N MET A 13 16.23 20.34 32.63
CA MET A 13 15.74 18.96 32.63
C MET A 13 14.25 18.88 32.26
N MET A 14 13.43 19.82 32.74
CA MET A 14 12.01 19.89 32.40
C MET A 14 11.79 20.24 30.92
N LEU A 15 12.59 21.14 30.36
CA LEU A 15 12.54 21.50 28.94
C LEU A 15 12.92 20.31 28.05
N VAL A 16 13.96 19.56 28.41
CA VAL A 16 14.37 18.37 27.65
C VAL A 16 13.28 17.29 27.69
N VAL A 17 12.63 17.09 28.84
CA VAL A 17 11.52 16.13 28.96
C VAL A 17 10.33 16.54 28.09
N SER A 18 9.98 17.83 28.03
CA SER A 18 8.85 18.29 27.19
C SER A 18 9.11 18.09 25.69
N VAL A 19 10.36 18.31 25.25
CA VAL A 19 10.76 18.10 23.86
C VAL A 19 10.73 16.62 23.46
N ILE A 20 11.22 15.72 24.32
CA ILE A 20 11.18 14.28 24.06
C ILE A 20 9.74 13.77 23.95
N VAL A 21 8.86 14.22 24.84
CA VAL A 21 7.44 13.85 24.80
C VAL A 21 6.78 14.36 23.52
N ALA A 22 7.07 15.59 23.08
CA ALA A 22 6.56 16.12 21.83
C ALA A 22 7.01 15.29 20.61
N LEU A 23 8.28 14.88 20.56
CA LEU A 23 8.80 14.02 19.48
C LEU A 23 8.18 12.61 19.51
N ALA A 24 7.95 12.04 20.70
CA ALA A 24 7.29 10.75 20.85
C ALA A 24 5.83 10.80 20.37
N ILE A 25 5.09 11.86 20.71
CA ILE A 25 3.73 12.07 20.22
C ILE A 25 3.72 12.25 18.70
N LEU A 26 4.69 13.00 18.13
CA LEU A 26 4.82 13.16 16.68
C LEU A 26 5.07 11.80 15.98
N ALA A 27 5.93 10.95 16.56
CA ALA A 27 6.20 9.61 16.04
C ALA A 27 4.97 8.69 16.09
N VAL A 28 4.18 8.74 17.18
CA VAL A 28 2.92 8.01 17.30
C VAL A 28 1.88 8.54 16.31
N LEU A 29 1.76 9.86 16.17
CA LEU A 29 0.87 10.48 15.19
C LEU A 29 1.26 10.12 13.75
N MET A 30 2.55 10.08 13.41
CA MET A 30 3.03 9.59 12.11
C MET A 30 2.73 8.09 11.91
N GLY A 31 2.85 7.27 12.97
CA GLY A 31 2.44 5.86 12.96
C GLY A 31 0.93 5.64 12.80
N ILE A 32 0.11 6.61 13.22
CA ILE A 32 -1.35 6.59 13.02
C ILE A 32 -1.71 7.12 11.64
N LEU A 33 -1.10 8.21 11.16
CA LEU A 33 -1.32 8.75 9.81
C LEU A 33 -0.92 7.76 8.71
N THR A 34 0.11 6.93 8.93
CA THR A 34 0.48 5.84 8.02
C THR A 34 -0.52 4.68 8.02
N ASN A 35 -1.33 4.51 9.07
CA ASN A 35 -2.34 3.45 9.17
C ASN A 35 -3.78 3.93 8.93
N ILE A 36 -4.02 5.23 8.85
CA ILE A 36 -5.33 5.86 8.66
C ILE A 36 -5.26 6.77 7.45
N ASN A 37 -5.37 6.19 6.25
CA ASN A 37 -5.82 6.95 5.07
C ASN A 37 -7.16 6.39 4.56
N PRO A 38 -8.30 6.68 5.23
CA PRO A 38 -9.59 6.10 4.91
C PRO A 38 -10.43 7.00 3.98
N ASN A 39 -9.90 8.13 3.49
CA ASN A 39 -10.76 9.19 2.93
C ASN A 39 -10.26 9.94 1.69
N ILE A 40 -9.32 9.37 0.95
CA ILE A 40 -9.21 9.71 -0.47
C ILE A 40 -10.15 8.75 -1.18
N GLN A 41 -11.07 9.26 -2.00
CA GLN A 41 -11.75 8.49 -3.04
C GLN A 41 -10.67 7.91 -3.96
N ASN A 42 -10.10 6.80 -3.51
CA ASN A 42 -8.89 6.21 -4.01
C ASN A 42 -9.25 5.50 -5.29
N GLN A 43 -9.02 6.17 -6.41
CA GLN A 43 -9.16 5.51 -7.71
C GLN A 43 -8.23 4.28 -7.68
N PRO A 44 -8.74 3.07 -7.99
CA PRO A 44 -8.00 1.83 -7.77
C PRO A 44 -6.70 1.78 -8.56
N ASP A 45 -6.67 2.37 -9.75
CA ASP A 45 -5.49 2.56 -10.57
C ASP A 45 -4.39 3.36 -9.85
N LYS A 46 -4.74 4.47 -9.20
CA LYS A 46 -3.77 5.31 -8.47
C LYS A 46 -3.20 4.60 -7.25
N VAL A 47 -4.04 3.91 -6.48
CA VAL A 47 -3.57 3.15 -5.32
C VAL A 47 -2.62 2.04 -5.74
N MET A 48 -2.98 1.31 -6.80
CA MET A 48 -2.11 0.28 -7.35
C MET A 48 -0.79 0.87 -7.85
N HIS A 49 -0.84 2.04 -8.51
CA HIS A 49 0.34 2.74 -9.02
C HIS A 49 1.28 3.18 -7.89
N ASP A 50 0.75 3.87 -6.88
CA ASP A 50 1.54 4.38 -5.75
C ASP A 50 2.20 3.23 -4.97
N GLN A 51 1.46 2.14 -4.74
CA GLN A 51 2.00 0.95 -4.09
C GLN A 51 3.04 0.24 -4.96
N LEU A 52 2.81 0.16 -6.28
CA LEU A 52 3.79 -0.41 -7.21
C LEU A 52 5.08 0.40 -7.21
N LYS A 53 4.99 1.73 -7.25
CA LYS A 53 6.15 2.62 -7.19
C LYS A 53 6.98 2.44 -5.94
N ASP A 54 6.34 2.30 -4.78
CA ASP A 54 7.01 2.01 -3.51
C ASP A 54 7.76 0.66 -3.56
N ILE A 55 7.11 -0.38 -4.08
CA ILE A 55 7.70 -1.72 -4.20
C ILE A 55 8.83 -1.77 -5.21
N VAL A 56 8.69 -1.09 -6.35
CA VAL A 56 9.75 -0.96 -7.37
C VAL A 56 10.97 -0.25 -6.79
N SER A 57 10.75 0.82 -6.01
CA SER A 57 11.83 1.55 -5.34
C SER A 57 12.56 0.70 -4.30
N LYS A 58 11.84 -0.22 -3.64
CA LYS A 58 12.41 -1.16 -2.66
C LYS A 58 13.06 -2.38 -3.32
N GLY A 59 12.61 -2.78 -4.51
CA GLY A 59 13.07 -3.93 -5.28
C GLY A 59 12.54 -5.29 -4.81
N TYR A 60 11.88 -5.37 -3.65
CA TYR A 60 11.29 -6.59 -3.09
C TYR A 60 10.26 -6.26 -2.01
N GLY A 61 9.43 -7.26 -1.65
CA GLY A 61 8.52 -7.20 -0.51
C GLY A 61 7.06 -7.04 -0.90
N TYR A 62 6.24 -6.54 0.02
CA TYR A 62 4.81 -6.32 -0.20
C TYR A 62 4.33 -5.02 0.45
N SER A 63 3.34 -4.38 -0.17
CA SER A 63 2.74 -3.14 0.33
C SER A 63 1.76 -3.43 1.46
N GLN A 64 1.39 -2.39 2.22
CA GLN A 64 0.33 -2.51 3.21
C GLN A 64 -1.04 -2.60 2.52
N PRO A 65 -1.97 -3.44 3.02
CA PRO A 65 -3.31 -3.55 2.45
C PRO A 65 -4.08 -2.24 2.54
N GLN A 66 -4.53 -1.74 1.39
CA GLN A 66 -5.30 -0.50 1.32
C GLN A 66 -6.71 -0.77 0.80
N LYS A 67 -7.72 -0.33 1.55
CA LYS A 67 -9.12 -0.47 1.15
C LYS A 67 -9.45 0.53 0.04
N VAL A 68 -10.13 0.04 -1.00
CA VAL A 68 -10.61 0.80 -2.14
C VAL A 68 -12.00 0.31 -2.55
N VAL A 69 -12.84 1.24 -3.01
CA VAL A 69 -14.10 0.94 -3.69
C VAL A 69 -13.84 0.90 -5.19
N VAL A 70 -14.02 -0.25 -5.83
CA VAL A 70 -14.06 -0.34 -7.28
C VAL A 70 -15.48 -0.08 -7.73
N ASN A 71 -15.69 1.01 -8.45
CA ASN A 71 -17.00 1.40 -8.95
C ASN A 71 -17.42 0.52 -10.13
N LYS A 72 -18.73 0.38 -10.33
CA LYS A 72 -19.31 -0.34 -11.46
C LYS A 72 -18.77 0.20 -12.79
N GLY A 73 -18.35 -0.71 -13.67
CA GLY A 73 -17.81 -0.37 -14.99
C GLY A 73 -16.36 0.11 -14.98
N THR A 74 -15.71 0.23 -13.82
CA THR A 74 -14.28 0.55 -13.75
C THR A 74 -13.45 -0.58 -14.36
N ILE A 75 -12.54 -0.21 -15.26
CA ILE A 75 -11.56 -1.10 -15.90
C ILE A 75 -10.19 -0.59 -15.50
N VAL A 76 -9.30 -1.50 -15.10
CA VAL A 76 -7.92 -1.15 -14.72
C VAL A 76 -6.95 -2.02 -15.51
N ASP A 77 -6.11 -1.39 -16.33
CA ASP A 77 -5.06 -2.08 -17.07
C ASP A 77 -3.71 -1.95 -16.36
N SER A 78 -2.88 -2.99 -16.43
CA SER A 78 -1.47 -2.97 -16.04
C SER A 78 -0.72 -1.73 -16.55
N LYS A 79 -0.99 -1.26 -17.77
CA LYS A 79 -0.38 -0.03 -18.32
C LYS A 79 -0.77 1.23 -17.57
N GLN A 80 -2.02 1.31 -17.11
CA GLN A 80 -2.51 2.43 -16.31
C GLN A 80 -1.90 2.42 -14.91
N VAL A 81 -1.70 1.22 -14.36
CA VAL A 81 -1.05 1.03 -13.06
C VAL A 81 0.45 1.33 -13.12
N VAL A 82 1.15 0.97 -14.18
CA VAL A 82 2.57 1.34 -14.35
C VAL A 82 2.70 2.85 -14.56
N GLY A 83 1.80 3.47 -15.31
CA GLY A 83 1.86 4.90 -15.60
C GLY A 83 3.04 5.27 -16.50
N THR A 84 3.36 6.55 -16.59
CA THR A 84 4.45 7.07 -17.44
C THR A 84 5.75 7.34 -16.69
N ASP A 85 5.73 7.24 -15.36
CA ASP A 85 6.86 7.55 -14.48
C ASP A 85 7.64 6.30 -14.04
N LEU A 86 7.05 5.10 -14.12
CA LEU A 86 7.73 3.82 -13.86
C LEU A 86 8.33 3.20 -15.14
N ASN A 87 9.23 3.93 -15.79
CA ASN A 87 9.86 3.50 -17.06
C ASN A 87 10.74 2.23 -16.93
N SER A 88 11.07 1.82 -15.70
CA SER A 88 11.84 0.61 -15.40
C SER A 88 10.98 -0.65 -15.27
N VAL A 89 9.66 -0.53 -15.39
CA VAL A 89 8.71 -1.64 -15.23
C VAL A 89 7.90 -1.80 -16.51
N ASN A 90 7.95 -2.97 -17.12
CA ASN A 90 7.04 -3.28 -18.21
C ASN A 90 5.65 -3.64 -17.66
N ALA A 91 4.58 -3.22 -18.33
CA ALA A 91 3.22 -3.63 -17.99
C ALA A 91 3.02 -5.16 -18.00
N LEU A 92 3.81 -5.89 -18.78
CA LEU A 92 3.82 -7.37 -18.78
C LEU A 92 4.39 -7.98 -17.50
N GLU A 93 5.20 -7.22 -16.74
CA GLU A 93 5.74 -7.64 -15.44
C GLU A 93 4.69 -7.58 -14.32
N VAL A 94 3.56 -6.92 -14.57
CA VAL A 94 2.47 -6.72 -13.61
C VAL A 94 1.33 -7.72 -13.83
N GLN A 95 1.01 -8.49 -12.79
CA GLN A 95 -0.07 -9.47 -12.82
C GLN A 95 -1.14 -9.18 -11.76
N PHE A 96 -2.41 -9.28 -12.12
CA PHE A 96 -3.51 -9.18 -11.16
C PHE A 96 -3.88 -10.55 -10.57
N LEU A 97 -4.13 -10.60 -9.27
CA LEU A 97 -4.56 -11.78 -8.55
C LEU A 97 -5.81 -11.48 -7.72
N LEU A 98 -6.82 -12.35 -7.80
CA LEU A 98 -8.07 -12.22 -7.06
C LEU A 98 -8.17 -13.35 -6.03
N ASP A 99 -8.63 -13.01 -4.82
CA ASP A 99 -9.07 -14.00 -3.84
C ASP A 99 -10.33 -14.74 -4.31
N ALA A 100 -10.52 -15.97 -3.83
CA ALA A 100 -11.71 -16.76 -4.11
C ALA A 100 -13.03 -16.08 -3.66
N GLY A 101 -12.96 -15.12 -2.72
CA GLY A 101 -14.10 -14.30 -2.30
C GLY A 101 -14.48 -13.17 -3.26
N ILE A 102 -13.72 -12.95 -4.34
CA ILE A 102 -14.06 -12.05 -5.45
C ILE A 102 -14.27 -12.94 -6.67
N THR A 103 -15.52 -13.06 -7.11
CA THR A 103 -15.82 -13.91 -8.26
C THR A 103 -15.40 -13.23 -9.56
N SER A 104 -15.11 -14.00 -10.60
CA SER A 104 -14.85 -13.48 -11.95
C SER A 104 -16.06 -12.72 -12.54
N THR A 105 -17.24 -12.88 -11.94
CA THR A 105 -18.45 -12.15 -12.27
C THR A 105 -18.48 -10.77 -11.62
N ASP A 106 -18.00 -10.65 -10.36
CA ASP A 106 -17.90 -9.37 -9.66
C ASP A 106 -16.83 -8.48 -10.30
N LEU A 107 -15.68 -9.09 -10.59
CA LEU A 107 -14.53 -8.42 -11.17
C LEU A 107 -13.85 -9.38 -12.16
N PRO A 108 -14.17 -9.26 -13.47
CA PRO A 108 -13.51 -10.07 -14.48
C PRO A 108 -12.01 -9.81 -14.46
N ARG A 109 -11.20 -10.86 -14.59
CA ARG A 109 -9.74 -10.73 -14.58
C ARG A 109 -9.14 -11.38 -15.82
N LEU A 110 -8.27 -10.63 -16.47
CA LEU A 110 -7.22 -11.11 -17.35
C LEU A 110 -5.86 -10.88 -16.67
N THR A 111 -4.83 -11.60 -17.07
CA THR A 111 -3.50 -11.58 -16.44
C THR A 111 -2.97 -10.16 -16.21
N THR A 112 -3.16 -9.26 -17.19
CA THR A 112 -2.68 -7.88 -17.19
C THR A 112 -3.79 -6.84 -17.08
N LYS A 113 -5.04 -7.26 -16.83
CA LYS A 113 -6.19 -6.33 -16.84
C LYS A 113 -7.32 -6.80 -15.94
N LEU A 114 -7.84 -5.88 -15.13
CA LEU A 114 -9.13 -6.03 -14.47
C LEU A 114 -10.21 -5.49 -15.40
N GLY A 115 -11.13 -6.37 -15.77
CA GLY A 115 -12.31 -6.05 -16.56
C GLY A 115 -13.34 -5.23 -15.78
N PRO A 116 -14.44 -4.83 -16.45
CA PRO A 116 -15.42 -3.94 -15.86
C PRO A 116 -16.07 -4.58 -14.65
N ALA A 117 -16.00 -3.92 -13.49
CA ALA A 117 -16.69 -4.39 -12.29
C ALA A 117 -18.21 -4.42 -12.50
N ALA A 118 -18.87 -5.51 -12.13
CA ALA A 118 -20.32 -5.67 -12.33
C ALA A 118 -21.16 -4.79 -11.39
N SER A 119 -20.62 -4.48 -10.21
CA SER A 119 -21.22 -3.61 -9.19
C SER A 119 -20.14 -2.86 -8.43
N ASN A 120 -20.54 -1.88 -7.61
CA ASN A 120 -19.61 -1.26 -6.66
C ASN A 120 -19.17 -2.31 -5.65
N ILE A 121 -17.87 -2.53 -5.53
CA ILE A 121 -17.30 -3.54 -4.63
C ILE A 121 -16.16 -2.95 -3.81
N GLU A 122 -16.19 -3.18 -2.50
CA GLU A 122 -15.08 -2.86 -1.61
C GLU A 122 -14.06 -3.98 -1.60
N VAL A 123 -12.81 -3.63 -1.88
CA VAL A 123 -11.67 -4.55 -1.92
C VAL A 123 -10.47 -3.94 -1.22
N TYR A 124 -9.58 -4.78 -0.73
CA TYR A 124 -8.25 -4.42 -0.29
C TYR A 124 -7.26 -4.74 -1.40
N ILE A 125 -6.37 -3.80 -1.68
CA ILE A 125 -5.32 -3.90 -2.68
C ILE A 125 -3.98 -4.04 -1.95
N VAL A 126 -3.18 -5.01 -2.39
CA VAL A 126 -1.79 -5.22 -1.98
C VAL A 126 -0.96 -5.44 -3.24
N VAL A 127 0.24 -4.84 -3.29
CA VAL A 127 1.23 -5.05 -4.35
C VAL A 127 2.43 -5.79 -3.78
N CYS A 128 2.91 -6.81 -4.48
CA CYS A 128 4.08 -7.60 -4.10
C CYS A 128 5.09 -7.57 -5.22
N GLY A 129 6.36 -7.43 -4.84
CA GLY A 129 7.51 -7.50 -5.73
C GLY A 129 8.34 -8.73 -5.40
N ASP A 130 8.58 -9.56 -6.40
CA ASP A 130 9.42 -10.74 -6.29
C ASP A 130 10.48 -10.71 -7.39
N ALA A 131 11.69 -10.27 -7.02
CA ALA A 131 12.83 -10.19 -7.92
C ALA A 131 13.30 -11.57 -8.44
N ALA A 132 12.84 -12.67 -7.84
CA ALA A 132 13.18 -14.03 -8.29
C ALA A 132 12.25 -14.55 -9.40
N LYS A 133 11.15 -13.85 -9.69
CA LYS A 133 10.23 -14.19 -10.78
C LYS A 133 10.68 -13.49 -12.07
N GLY A 134 10.59 -14.20 -13.20
CA GLY A 134 10.93 -13.65 -14.52
C GLY A 134 10.01 -12.52 -14.96
N ASP A 135 10.15 -12.06 -16.20
CA ASP A 135 9.46 -10.88 -16.75
C ASP A 135 7.92 -10.93 -16.69
N GLN A 136 7.30 -12.07 -16.39
CA GLN A 136 5.87 -12.17 -16.08
C GLN A 136 5.66 -12.44 -14.59
N GLY A 137 4.95 -11.52 -13.91
CA GLY A 137 4.58 -11.69 -12.51
C GLY A 137 5.71 -11.40 -11.50
N LYS A 138 6.72 -10.63 -11.93
CA LYS A 138 7.71 -9.95 -11.07
C LYS A 138 7.02 -8.99 -10.10
N TYR A 139 5.96 -8.33 -10.54
CA TYR A 139 5.06 -7.55 -9.70
C TYR A 139 3.65 -8.13 -9.74
N ARG A 140 3.04 -8.32 -8.57
CA ARG A 140 1.68 -8.86 -8.43
C ARG A 140 0.81 -7.92 -7.66
N ILE A 141 -0.45 -7.84 -8.04
CA ILE A 141 -1.46 -7.01 -7.39
C ILE A 141 -2.55 -7.96 -6.89
N GLY A 142 -2.57 -8.21 -5.58
CA GLY A 142 -3.60 -9.00 -4.92
C GLY A 142 -4.80 -8.14 -4.54
N LEU A 143 -6.00 -8.61 -4.90
CA LEU A 143 -7.27 -8.02 -4.49
C LEU A 143 -8.09 -9.04 -3.70
N ALA A 144 -8.60 -8.64 -2.55
CA ALA A 144 -9.49 -9.46 -1.74
C ALA A 144 -10.49 -8.61 -0.93
N ARG A 145 -11.55 -9.22 -0.40
CA ARG A 145 -12.50 -8.52 0.50
C ARG A 145 -11.95 -8.26 1.92
N SER A 146 -10.77 -8.77 2.24
CA SER A 146 -10.13 -8.58 3.55
C SER A 146 -8.62 -8.36 3.38
N ALA A 147 -8.05 -7.53 4.25
CA ALA A 147 -6.63 -7.20 4.24
C ALA A 147 -5.73 -8.45 4.25
N THR A 148 -5.99 -9.40 5.16
CA THR A 148 -5.20 -10.63 5.32
C THR A 148 -5.21 -11.49 4.04
N LYS A 149 -6.38 -11.64 3.41
CA LYS A 149 -6.48 -12.41 2.16
C LYS A 149 -5.80 -11.71 1.00
N ALA A 150 -5.85 -10.38 0.92
CA ALA A 150 -5.19 -9.62 -0.13
C ALA A 150 -3.67 -9.84 -0.08
N SER A 151 -3.08 -9.78 1.13
CA SER A 151 -1.66 -10.10 1.33
C SER A 151 -1.34 -11.55 0.97
N THR A 152 -2.20 -12.48 1.38
CA THR A 152 -1.97 -13.91 1.11
C THR A 152 -1.98 -14.22 -0.39
N VAL A 153 -3.00 -13.74 -1.10
CA VAL A 153 -3.15 -13.93 -2.56
C VAL A 153 -1.98 -13.32 -3.34
N CYS A 154 -1.45 -12.20 -2.86
CA CYS A 154 -0.34 -11.50 -3.49
C CYS A 154 1.01 -12.26 -3.35
N VAL A 155 1.20 -12.99 -2.23
CA VAL A 155 2.42 -13.75 -1.92
C VAL A 155 2.38 -15.18 -2.47
N ILE A 156 1.19 -15.76 -2.67
CA ILE A 156 1.09 -17.14 -3.19
C ILE A 156 1.76 -17.22 -4.57
N PRO A 157 2.75 -18.12 -4.76
CA PRO A 157 3.22 -18.46 -6.08
C PRO A 157 2.10 -19.22 -6.77
N THR A 158 1.45 -18.61 -7.76
CA THR A 158 0.65 -19.38 -8.72
C THR A 158 1.63 -20.34 -9.41
N SER A 159 1.46 -21.63 -9.13
CA SER A 159 2.09 -22.78 -9.78
C SER A 159 1.84 -22.79 -11.27
#